data_AF-A0A9Q4PVJ9-F1
#
_entry.id   AF-A0A9Q4PVJ9-F1
#
_cell.length_a   1.000
_cell.length_b   1.000
_cell.length_c   1.000
_cell.angle_alpha   90.00
_cell.angle_beta   90.00
_cell.angle_gamma   90.00
#
_symmetry.space_group_name_H-M   'P 1'
#
loop_
_entity.id
_entity.type
_entity.pdbx_description
1 polymer ?
#
loop_
_entity_poly.entity_id
_entity_poly.type
_entity_poly.pdbx_seq_one_letter_code
_entity_poly.pdbx_strand_id
1 'polypeptide(L)' 'MKMSDENIIKKVCKELNLTYKQLGELIGYSEGRLKQLAITEPGEQVEKVCKMLLKVKELEAEINKQNELKKLLKDFIG' A
#
# COMPACT_ATOMS: atom_id res chain seq x y z
N MET A 1 -11.95 6.48 20.53
CA MET A 1 -10.72 5.71 20.29
C MET A 1 -9.79 6.62 19.51
N LYS A 2 -8.71 7.14 20.12
CA LYS A 2 -7.75 8.02 19.44
C LYS A 2 -7.07 7.18 18.35
N MET A 3 -7.28 7.50 17.07
CA MET A 3 -6.34 7.10 16.02
C MET A 3 -5.07 7.88 16.35
N SER A 4 -4.11 7.22 16.98
CA SER A 4 -2.74 7.71 17.03
C SER A 4 -2.35 8.06 15.59
N ASP A 5 -1.69 9.19 15.36
CA ASP A 5 -1.10 9.57 14.07
C ASP A 5 -0.06 8.52 13.66
N GLU A 6 -0.53 7.36 13.17
CA GLU A 6 0.29 6.22 12.87
C GLU A 6 1.14 6.57 11.65
N ASN A 7 2.45 6.50 11.84
CA ASN A 7 3.43 6.71 10.79
C ASN A 7 3.05 5.91 9.53
N ILE A 8 2.97 6.59 8.38
CA ILE A 8 2.49 5.99 7.13
C ILE A 8 3.24 4.72 6.74
N ILE A 9 4.53 4.60 7.07
CA ILE A 9 5.34 3.40 6.79
C ILE A 9 4.76 2.19 7.53
N LYS A 10 4.42 2.35 8.82
CA LYS A 10 3.81 1.30 9.65
C LYS A 10 2.43 0.92 9.10
N LYS A 11 1.63 1.93 8.74
CA LYS A 11 0.31 1.74 8.14
C LYS A 11 0.40 0.90 6.86
N VAL A 12 1.26 1.29 5.91
CA VAL A 12 1.42 0.58 4.63
C VAL A 12 1.90 -0.85 4.84
N CYS A 13 2.90 -1.07 5.70
CA CYS A 13 3.37 -2.41 6.04
C CYS A 13 2.26 -3.30 6.59
N LYS A 14 1.40 -2.75 7.46
CA LYS A 14 0.27 -3.48 8.03
C LYS A 14 -0.82 -3.77 7.01
N GLU A 15 -1.25 -2.77 6.24
CA GLU A 15 -2.35 -2.90 5.28
C GLU A 15 -2.01 -3.82 4.11
N LEU A 16 -0.75 -3.78 3.65
CA LEU A 16 -0.28 -4.59 2.52
C LEU A 16 0.43 -5.87 2.94
N ASN A 17 0.49 -6.15 4.25
CA ASN A 17 1.22 -7.28 4.84
C ASN A 17 2.68 -7.38 4.34
N LEU A 18 3.40 -6.26 4.43
CA LEU A 18 4.80 -6.13 3.98
C LEU A 18 5.73 -5.96 5.16
N THR A 19 6.92 -6.55 5.05
CA THR A 19 8.07 -6.16 5.88
C THR A 19 8.62 -4.81 5.44
N TYR A 20 9.39 -4.13 6.31
CA TYR A 20 10.09 -2.89 5.91
C TYR A 20 11.06 -3.10 4.75
N LYS A 21 11.65 -4.29 4.63
CA LYS A 21 12.52 -4.64 3.50
C LYS A 21 11.74 -4.64 2.19
N GLN A 22 10.61 -5.35 2.15
CA GLN A 22 9.76 -5.42 0.96
C GLN A 22 9.17 -4.06 0.59
N LEU A 23 8.73 -3.27 1.57
CA LEU A 23 8.29 -1.91 1.30
C LEU A 23 9.43 -1.08 0.68
N GLY A 24 10.63 -1.15 1.26
CA GLY A 24 11.82 -0.46 0.75
C GLY A 24 12.14 -0.81 -0.70
N GLU A 25 12.09 -2.09 -1.05
CA GLU A 25 12.27 -2.57 -2.43
C GLU A 25 11.22 -1.99 -3.39
N LEU A 26 9.97 -1.84 -2.95
CA LEU A 26 8.88 -1.28 -3.77
C LEU A 26 8.99 0.24 -3.98
N ILE A 27 9.43 0.99 -2.97
CA ILE A 27 9.43 2.47 -3.01
C ILE A 27 10.83 3.09 -3.17
N GLY A 28 11.87 2.27 -3.34
CA GLY A 28 13.23 2.74 -3.62
C GLY A 28 14.02 3.22 -2.39
N TYR A 29 13.80 2.58 -1.23
CA TYR A 29 14.49 2.89 0.03
C TYR A 29 15.11 1.65 0.67
N SER A 30 16.16 1.82 1.47
CA SER A 30 16.72 0.71 2.25
C SER A 30 15.83 0.40 3.47
N GLU A 31 15.84 -0.87 3.91
CA GLU A 31 15.15 -1.30 5.13
C GLU A 31 15.56 -0.47 6.36
N GLY A 32 16.86 -0.20 6.51
CA GLY A 32 17.39 0.61 7.62
C GLY A 32 16.85 2.04 7.62
N ARG A 33 16.74 2.67 6.44
CA ARG A 33 16.15 4.01 6.32
C ARG A 33 14.67 4.01 6.70
N LEU A 34 13.91 3.01 6.23
CA LEU A 34 12.48 2.92 6.59
C LEU A 34 12.26 2.62 8.07
N LYS A 35 13.08 1.77 8.70
CA LYS A 35 13.04 1.54 10.16
C LYS A 35 13.25 2.83 10.95
N GLN A 36 14.26 3.62 10.58
CA GLN A 36 14.53 4.91 11.20
C GLN A 36 13.32 5.83 11.05
N LEU A 37 12.84 6.02 9.82
CA LEU A 37 11.72 6.90 9.50
C LEU A 37 10.39 6.46 10.10
N ALA A 38 10.20 5.16 10.36
CA ALA A 38 9.01 4.63 11.02
C ALA A 38 8.98 4.94 12.53
N ILE A 39 10.15 5.20 13.15
CA ILE A 39 10.29 5.63 14.54
C ILE A 39 10.21 7.15 14.63
N THR A 40 10.79 7.85 13.66
CA THR A 40 10.75 9.31 13.56
C THR A 40 9.61 9.76 12.63
N GLU A 41 9.89 10.65 11.69
CA GLU A 41 8.97 11.21 10.72
C GLU A 41 9.41 10.82 9.30
N PRO A 42 8.51 10.34 8.43
CA PRO A 42 8.84 9.85 7.09
C PRO A 42 9.31 10.94 6.13
N GLY A 43 8.89 12.20 6.35
CA GLY A 43 9.10 13.30 5.43
C GLY A 43 8.20 13.20 4.18
N GLU A 44 8.02 14.32 3.50
CA GLU A 44 7.02 14.48 2.43
C GLU A 44 7.18 13.46 1.28
N GLN A 45 8.42 13.18 0.86
CA GLN A 45 8.66 12.26 -0.25
C GLN A 45 8.22 10.83 0.10
N VAL A 46 8.57 10.32 1.28
CA VAL A 46 8.19 8.96 1.71
C VAL A 46 6.69 8.87 1.93
N GLU A 47 6.07 9.92 2.49
CA GLU A 47 4.61 9.97 2.57
C GLU A 47 3.94 9.86 1.22
N LYS A 48 4.42 10.64 0.24
CA LYS A 48 3.82 10.67 -1.09
C LYS A 48 3.91 9.31 -1.77
N VAL A 49 5.09 8.67 -1.76
CA VAL A 49 5.25 7.35 -2.40
C VAL A 49 4.46 6.26 -1.68
N CYS A 50 4.36 6.30 -0.34
CA CYS A 50 3.51 5.38 0.41
C CYS A 50 2.01 5.56 0.07
N LYS A 51 1.52 6.81 0.00
CA LYS A 51 0.14 7.11 -0.40
C LYS A 51 -0.14 6.67 -1.85
N MET A 52 0.82 6.88 -2.75
CA MET A 52 0.73 6.41 -4.14
C MET A 52 0.67 4.88 -4.22
N LEU A 53 1.50 4.15 -3.46
CA LEU A 53 1.48 2.69 -3.43
C LEU A 53 0.11 2.16 -2.97
N LEU A 54 -0.46 2.74 -1.90
CA LEU A 54 -1.81 2.38 -1.45
C LEU A 54 -2.85 2.62 -2.55
N LYS A 55 -2.80 3.77 -3.23
CA LYS A 55 -3.74 4.07 -4.32
C LYS A 55 -3.60 3.10 -5.49
N VAL A 56 -2.38 2.70 -5.85
CA VAL A 56 -2.15 1.69 -6.89
C VAL A 56 -2.80 0.37 -6.48
N LYS A 57 -2.63 -0.09 -5.23
CA LYS A 57 -3.24 -1.33 -4.74
C LYS A 57 -4.76 -1.29 -4.67
N GLU A 58 -5.33 -0.15 -4.30
CA GLU A 58 -6.77 0.08 -4.35
C GLU A 58 -7.31 -0.04 -5.79
N LEU A 59 -6.68 0.64 -6.74
CA LEU A 59 -7.09 0.63 -8.15
C LEU A 59 -6.94 -0.76 -8.77
N GLU A 60 -5.86 -1.49 -8.48
CA GLU A 60 -5.68 -2.89 -8.89
C GLU A 60 -6.84 -3.77 -8.39
N ALA A 61 -7.26 -3.59 -7.13
CA ALA A 61 -8.38 -4.33 -6.55
C ALA A 61 -9.72 -3.97 -7.21
N GLU A 62 -9.97 -2.70 -7.53
CA GLU A 62 -11.16 -2.27 -8.26
C GLU A 62 -11.22 -2.87 -9.67
N ILE A 63 -10.10 -2.84 -10.41
CA ILE A 63 -10.00 -3.44 -11.73
C ILE A 63 -10.28 -4.95 -11.67
N ASN A 64 -9.70 -5.65 -10.69
CA ASN A 64 -9.94 -7.09 -10.52
C ASN A 64 -11.42 -7.40 -10.28
N LYS A 65 -12.09 -6.65 -9.39
CA LYS A 65 -13.53 -6.81 -9.15
C LYS A 65 -14.37 -6.58 -10.41
N GLN A 66 -14.03 -5.57 -11.21
CA GLN A 66 -14.72 -5.30 -12.48
C GLN A 66 -14.52 -6.44 -13.49
N ASN A 67 -13.31 -7.00 -13.55
CA ASN A 67 -13.00 -8.12 -14.44
C ASN A 67 -13.71 -9.40 -14.00
N GLU A 68 -13.78 -9.68 -12.70
CA GLU A 68 -14.54 -10.79 -12.13
C GLU A 68 -16.03 -10.67 -12.47
N LEU A 69 -16.62 -9.48 -12.30
CA LEU A 69 -18.01 -9.23 -12.68
C LEU A 69 -18.25 -9.47 -14.18
N LYS A 70 -17.37 -8.92 -15.04
CA LYS A 70 -17.46 -9.13 -16.50
C LYS A 70 -17.36 -10.61 -16.86
N LYS A 71 -16.50 -11.36 -16.18
CA LYS A 71 -16.36 -12.80 -16.40
C LYS A 71 -17.65 -13.54 -16.01
N LEU A 72 -18.16 -13.30 -14.81
CA LEU A 72 -19.42 -13.90 -14.34
C LEU A 72 -20.55 -13.61 -15.34
N LEU A 73 -20.74 -12.35 -15.75
CA LEU A 73 -21.79 -11.99 -16.72
C LEU A 73 -21.64 -12.72 -18.06
N LYS A 74 -20.41 -12.90 -18.55
CA LYS A 74 -20.15 -13.70 -19.76
C LYS A 74 -20.50 -15.16 -19.56
N ASP A 75 -20.13 -15.73 -18.42
CA ASP A 75 -20.41 -17.13 -18.07
C ASP A 75 -21.92 -17.39 -17.84
N PHE A 76 -22.70 -16.34 -17.51
CA PHE A 76 -24.15 -16.43 -17.30
C PHE A 76 -25.00 -16.18 -18.56
N ILE A 77 -24.54 -15.33 -19.48
CA ILE A 77 -25.32 -14.88 -20.66
C ILE A 77 -24.85 -15.57 -21.96
N GLY A 78 -23.58 -16.00 -22.01
CA GLY A 78 -23.02 -16.80 -23.11
C GLY A 78 -23.14 -18.29 -22.85
#